data_AF-A0A2M9EW61-F1
#
_entry.id   AF-A0A2M9EW61-F1
#
_cell.length_a   1.000
_cell.length_b   1.000
_cell.length_c   1.000
_cell.angle_alpha   90.00
_cell.angle_beta   90.00
_cell.angle_gamma   90.00
#
_symmetry.space_group_name_H-M   'P 1'
#
loop_
_entity.id
_entity.type
_entity.pdbx_description
1 polymer ?
#
loop_
_entity_poly.entity_id
_entity_poly.type
_entity_poly.pdbx_seq_one_letter_code
_entity_poly.pdbx_strand_id
1 'polypeptide(L)'
;MMVRKKLLAGVLLLLAAPGAWAQRAVDAAEFSVSGVKLGMEWEAARRAASGFMQLPVSAIKPFELNNPITGRRQSMGFRIAASHGSLLVRFSAEPDLNGAIRVSAVEYEIPWSQENAERLRQAALEKYGSPSNAPESVNLQWCAHPNGNLGLGCADMGHQGQAEQAVLEAVGNKLSLQDRGAHIRMQRYLDSKRSTTPRF
;
A
#
# COMPACT_ATOMS: atom_id res chain seq x y z
N MET A 1 33.27 46.63 44.77
CA MET A 1 33.03 45.25 44.28
C MET A 1 31.62 45.18 43.69
N MET A 2 31.51 45.02 42.37
CA MET A 2 30.25 45.06 41.61
C MET A 2 29.59 43.66 41.58
N VAL A 3 28.34 43.56 42.03
CA VAL A 3 27.53 42.33 41.96
C VAL A 3 26.83 42.28 40.59
N ARG A 4 27.21 41.32 39.74
CA ARG A 4 26.53 41.06 38.45
C ARG A 4 25.30 40.18 38.69
N LYS A 5 24.10 40.76 38.53
CA LYS A 5 22.84 40.02 38.38
C LYS A 5 22.83 39.31 37.03
N LYS A 6 22.76 37.97 37.02
CA LYS A 6 22.49 37.19 35.82
C LYS A 6 20.97 37.02 35.68
N LEU A 7 20.38 37.63 34.65
CA LEU A 7 19.03 37.29 34.19
C LEU A 7 19.09 35.96 33.42
N LEU A 8 18.34 34.97 33.87
CA LEU A 8 18.05 33.74 33.11
C LEU A 8 16.84 34.03 32.21
N ALA A 9 17.08 34.16 30.91
CA ALA A 9 16.03 34.17 29.90
C ALA A 9 15.65 32.71 29.59
N GLY A 10 14.48 32.27 30.06
CA GLY A 10 13.91 30.97 29.71
C GLY A 10 13.34 30.99 28.29
N VAL A 11 13.90 30.18 27.40
CA VAL A 11 13.36 29.95 26.06
C VAL A 11 12.19 28.97 26.19
N LEU A 12 10.97 29.45 25.93
CA LEU A 12 9.79 28.59 25.79
C LEU A 12 9.84 27.96 24.39
N LEU A 13 10.17 26.66 24.31
CA LEU A 13 10.05 25.87 23.09
C LEU A 13 8.56 25.53 22.86
N LEU A 14 7.91 26.29 21.98
CA LEU A 14 6.60 25.95 21.43
C LEU A 14 6.76 24.75 20.47
N LEU A 15 6.56 23.54 20.97
CA LEU A 15 6.39 22.36 20.13
C LEU A 15 5.06 22.50 19.38
N ALA A 16 5.11 22.77 18.08
CA ALA A 16 3.93 22.72 17.22
C ALA A 16 3.35 21.30 17.29
N ALA A 17 2.11 21.18 17.79
CA ALA A 17 1.42 19.90 17.78
C ALA A 17 1.27 19.45 16.31
N PRO A 18 1.63 18.20 15.97
CA PRO A 18 1.41 17.69 14.63
C PRO A 18 -0.08 17.82 14.29
N GLY A 19 -0.39 18.33 13.09
CA GLY A 19 -1.77 18.53 12.67
C GLY A 19 -2.58 17.23 12.78
N ALA A 20 -3.89 17.33 13.02
CA ALA A 20 -4.79 16.20 13.31
C ALA A 20 -4.83 15.08 12.22
N TRP A 21 -4.26 15.33 11.04
CA TRP A 21 -4.07 14.34 9.98
C TRP A 21 -2.78 13.51 10.16
N ALA A 22 -1.70 14.12 10.66
CA ALA A 22 -0.44 13.44 10.92
C ALA A 22 -0.58 12.37 12.03
N GLN A 23 -1.53 12.55 12.95
CA GLN A 23 -1.84 11.55 13.97
C GLN A 23 -2.53 10.28 13.42
N ARG A 24 -3.04 10.33 12.18
CA ARG A 24 -3.73 9.22 11.49
C ARG A 24 -2.91 8.66 10.33
N ALA A 25 -1.75 9.24 10.03
CA ALA A 25 -0.87 8.80 8.98
C ALA A 25 -0.13 7.53 9.41
N VAL A 26 -0.13 6.50 8.56
CA VAL A 26 0.67 5.29 8.75
C VAL A 26 1.25 4.85 7.43
N ASP A 27 2.50 4.38 7.41
CA ASP A 27 3.08 3.90 6.16
C ASP A 27 2.62 2.48 5.83
N ALA A 28 1.62 2.38 4.95
CA ALA A 28 1.12 1.08 4.51
C ALA A 28 2.12 0.32 3.63
N ALA A 29 3.20 0.94 3.13
CA ALA A 29 4.23 0.25 2.34
C ALA A 29 4.99 -0.78 3.18
N GLU A 30 5.08 -0.55 4.49
CA GLU A 30 5.72 -1.45 5.45
C GLU A 30 4.87 -2.68 5.79
N PHE A 31 3.57 -2.61 5.51
CA PHE A 31 2.62 -3.66 5.84
C PHE A 31 2.75 -4.89 4.94
N SER A 32 2.19 -5.99 5.42
CA SER A 32 2.04 -7.23 4.65
C SER A 32 0.62 -7.74 4.74
N VAL A 33 0.11 -8.29 3.63
CA VAL A 33 -1.15 -9.06 3.58
C VAL A 33 -0.78 -10.49 3.29
N SER A 34 -1.22 -11.42 4.15
CA SER A 34 -0.91 -12.85 3.99
C SER A 34 0.60 -13.15 3.83
N GLY A 35 1.45 -12.38 4.51
CA GLY A 35 2.91 -12.48 4.44
C GLY A 35 3.55 -11.83 3.21
N VAL A 36 2.77 -11.39 2.22
CA VAL A 36 3.25 -10.73 1.00
C VAL A 36 3.30 -9.22 1.23
N LYS A 37 4.43 -8.59 0.85
CA LYS A 37 4.65 -7.13 0.90
C LYS A 37 4.70 -6.54 -0.50
N LEU A 38 4.39 -5.25 -0.61
CA LEU A 38 4.69 -4.47 -1.81
C LEU A 38 6.20 -4.51 -2.08
N GLY A 39 6.61 -4.43 -3.35
CA GLY A 39 8.01 -4.50 -3.72
C GLY A 39 8.65 -5.90 -3.67
N MET A 40 7.93 -6.94 -3.25
CA MET A 40 8.49 -8.30 -3.27
C MET A 40 8.79 -8.79 -4.69
N GLU A 41 9.85 -9.59 -4.79
CA GLU A 41 10.19 -10.39 -5.97
C GLU A 41 9.23 -11.56 -6.17
N TRP A 42 9.15 -12.07 -7.41
CA TRP A 42 8.27 -13.19 -7.79
C TRP A 42 8.37 -14.40 -6.84
N GLU A 43 9.58 -14.93 -6.66
CA GLU A 43 9.79 -16.14 -5.85
C GLU A 43 9.60 -15.90 -4.34
N ALA A 44 9.91 -14.70 -3.85
CA ALA A 44 9.65 -14.34 -2.46
C ALA A 44 8.14 -14.26 -2.18
N ALA A 45 7.38 -13.62 -3.06
CA ALA A 45 5.92 -13.52 -2.95
C ALA A 45 5.25 -14.90 -3.04
N ARG A 46 5.70 -15.78 -3.95
CA ARG A 46 5.18 -17.15 -4.06
C ARG A 46 5.38 -17.95 -2.78
N ARG A 47 6.56 -17.89 -2.18
CA ARG A 47 6.84 -18.59 -0.90
C ARG A 47 6.01 -18.03 0.25
N ALA A 48 5.90 -16.70 0.36
CA ALA A 48 5.07 -16.07 1.40
C ALA A 48 3.59 -16.45 1.25
N ALA A 49 3.05 -16.35 0.03
CA ALA A 49 1.68 -16.72 -0.29
C ALA A 49 1.39 -18.20 -0.03
N SER A 50 2.30 -19.09 -0.46
CA SER A 50 2.22 -20.53 -0.20
C SER A 50 2.24 -20.86 1.29
N GLY A 51 3.15 -20.24 2.05
CA GLY A 51 3.26 -20.44 3.49
C GLY A 51 2.01 -19.99 4.25
N PHE A 52 1.46 -18.83 3.90
CA PHE A 52 0.23 -18.34 4.53
C PHE A 52 -0.98 -19.22 4.19
N MET A 53 -1.15 -19.56 2.90
CA MET A 53 -2.28 -20.37 2.44
C MET A 53 -2.15 -21.86 2.81
N GLN A 54 -0.99 -22.27 3.35
CA GLN A 54 -0.65 -23.66 3.68
C GLN A 54 -0.87 -24.61 2.49
N LEU A 55 -0.57 -24.12 1.29
CA LEU A 55 -0.69 -24.87 0.04
C LEU A 55 0.68 -24.95 -0.62
N PRO A 56 1.01 -26.05 -1.32
CA PRO A 56 2.27 -26.15 -2.03
C PRO A 56 2.38 -25.09 -3.11
N VAL A 57 3.60 -24.66 -3.42
CA VAL A 57 3.91 -23.67 -4.48
C VAL A 57 3.39 -24.10 -5.87
N SER A 58 3.14 -25.40 -6.09
CA SER A 58 2.51 -25.96 -7.29
C SER A 58 1.01 -25.65 -7.42
N ALA A 59 0.33 -25.27 -6.33
CA ALA A 59 -1.07 -24.82 -6.37
C ALA A 59 -1.22 -23.38 -6.88
N ILE A 60 -0.12 -22.65 -7.00
CA ILE A 60 -0.09 -21.26 -7.49
C ILE A 60 -0.36 -21.25 -8.99
N LYS A 61 -1.41 -20.54 -9.39
CA LYS A 61 -1.77 -20.37 -10.81
C LYS A 61 -1.31 -18.99 -11.29
N PRO A 62 -0.18 -18.89 -12.03
CA PRO A 62 0.24 -17.63 -12.61
C PRO A 62 -0.69 -17.20 -13.74
N PHE A 63 -0.76 -15.91 -14.00
CA PHE A 63 -1.30 -15.37 -15.23
C PHE A 63 -0.27 -14.46 -15.90
N GLU A 64 -0.21 -14.56 -17.22
CA GLU A 64 0.76 -13.86 -18.03
C GLU A 64 0.16 -12.62 -18.67
N LEU A 65 0.94 -11.54 -18.68
CA LEU A 65 0.64 -10.34 -19.44
C LEU A 65 1.94 -9.88 -20.11
N ASN A 66 1.82 -8.96 -21.07
CA ASN A 66 2.99 -8.31 -21.64
C ASN A 66 3.56 -7.32 -20.64
N ASN A 67 4.88 -7.37 -20.44
CA ASN A 67 5.60 -6.33 -19.74
C ASN A 67 5.61 -5.06 -20.60
N PRO A 68 5.05 -3.93 -20.13
CA PRO A 68 4.95 -2.71 -20.92
C PRO A 68 6.30 -2.04 -21.22
N ILE A 69 7.35 -2.38 -20.46
CA ILE A 69 8.71 -1.84 -20.65
C ILE A 69 9.53 -2.72 -21.59
N THR A 70 9.52 -4.04 -21.39
CA THR A 70 10.37 -4.96 -22.17
C THR A 70 9.68 -5.56 -23.39
N GLY A 71 8.34 -5.43 -23.48
CA GLY A 71 7.51 -6.06 -24.51
C GLY A 71 7.37 -7.58 -24.37
N ARG A 72 8.04 -8.21 -23.40
CA ARG A 72 8.05 -9.66 -23.23
C ARG A 72 6.80 -10.13 -22.49
N ARG A 73 6.19 -11.21 -22.96
CA ARG A 73 5.16 -11.94 -22.23
C ARG A 73 5.80 -12.67 -21.06
N GLN A 74 5.29 -12.44 -19.85
CA GLN A 74 5.78 -13.07 -18.63
C GLN A 74 4.68 -13.11 -17.57
N SER A 75 4.91 -13.85 -16.48
CA SER A 75 3.98 -13.86 -15.36
C SER A 75 3.93 -12.49 -14.68
N MET A 76 2.74 -11.88 -14.62
CA MET A 76 2.50 -10.56 -14.03
C MET A 76 1.59 -10.63 -12.79
N GLY A 77 1.37 -11.85 -12.31
CA GLY A 77 0.66 -12.13 -11.07
C GLY A 77 0.26 -13.59 -10.98
N PHE A 78 -0.34 -13.93 -9.85
CA PHE A 78 -0.83 -15.27 -9.60
C PHE A 78 -2.01 -15.27 -8.64
N ARG A 79 -2.76 -16.36 -8.65
CA ARG A 79 -3.84 -16.62 -7.69
C ARG A 79 -3.62 -17.95 -6.97
N ILE A 80 -4.00 -17.98 -5.70
CA ILE A 80 -4.18 -19.18 -4.89
C ILE A 80 -5.63 -19.19 -4.40
N ALA A 81 -6.30 -20.33 -4.50
CA ALA A 81 -7.64 -20.50 -3.96
C ALA A 81 -7.65 -21.74 -3.04
N ALA A 82 -8.27 -21.59 -1.88
CA ALA A 82 -8.51 -22.62 -0.88
C ALA A 82 -9.98 -22.56 -0.43
N SER A 83 -10.42 -23.56 0.33
CA SER A 83 -11.78 -23.59 0.88
C SER A 83 -12.09 -22.42 1.83
N HIS A 84 -11.08 -21.89 2.50
CA HIS A 84 -11.21 -20.83 3.51
C HIS A 84 -10.89 -19.43 2.98
N GLY A 85 -10.50 -19.29 1.70
CA GLY A 85 -10.22 -17.99 1.11
C GLY A 85 -9.39 -18.08 -0.17
N SER A 86 -9.13 -16.92 -0.76
CA SER A 86 -8.31 -16.76 -1.95
C SER A 86 -7.32 -15.61 -1.79
N LEU A 87 -6.19 -15.73 -2.48
CA LEU A 87 -5.14 -14.73 -2.49
C LEU A 87 -4.78 -14.41 -3.94
N LEU A 88 -4.85 -13.14 -4.32
CA LEU A 88 -4.41 -12.61 -5.61
C LEU A 88 -3.22 -11.70 -5.39
N VAL A 89 -2.11 -11.98 -6.08
CA VAL A 89 -0.92 -11.13 -6.07
C VAL A 89 -0.70 -10.63 -7.48
N ARG A 90 -0.55 -9.31 -7.63
CA ARG A 90 -0.26 -8.63 -8.89
C ARG A 90 1.11 -7.98 -8.84
N PHE A 91 1.77 -7.99 -9.99
CA PHE A 91 3.05 -7.34 -10.18
C PHE A 91 2.92 -6.20 -11.18
N SER A 92 3.68 -5.15 -10.95
CA SER A 92 3.93 -4.09 -11.92
C SER A 92 5.36 -4.18 -12.40
N ALA A 93 5.61 -3.78 -13.65
CA ALA A 93 6.96 -3.58 -14.13
C ALA A 93 7.47 -2.22 -13.61
N GLU A 94 8.71 -2.17 -13.14
CA GLU A 94 9.32 -0.96 -12.58
C GLU A 94 10.23 -0.29 -13.62
N PRO A 95 9.89 0.94 -14.07
CA PRO A 95 10.71 1.72 -15.01
C PRO A 95 12.17 1.85 -14.58
N ASP A 96 12.39 2.16 -13.30
CA ASP A 96 13.71 2.42 -12.73
C ASP A 96 14.56 1.15 -12.57
N LEU A 97 13.96 -0.02 -12.76
CA LEU A 97 14.61 -1.33 -12.69
C LEU A 97 14.60 -2.04 -14.06
N ASN A 98 14.65 -1.28 -15.14
CA ASN A 98 14.68 -1.80 -16.52
C ASN A 98 13.54 -2.79 -16.82
N GLY A 99 12.37 -2.57 -16.22
CA GLY A 99 11.20 -3.43 -16.39
C GLY A 99 11.20 -4.70 -15.54
N ALA A 100 12.08 -4.83 -14.55
CA ALA A 100 11.93 -5.86 -13.51
C ALA A 100 10.55 -5.73 -12.86
N ILE A 101 9.99 -6.85 -12.40
CA ILE A 101 8.64 -6.88 -11.82
C ILE A 101 8.68 -6.92 -10.30
N ARG A 102 7.75 -6.22 -9.67
CA ARG A 102 7.62 -6.11 -8.22
C ARG A 102 6.16 -6.23 -7.84
N VAL A 103 5.86 -6.80 -6.67
CA VAL A 103 4.48 -6.84 -6.16
C VAL A 103 3.95 -5.42 -6.04
N SER A 104 2.84 -5.15 -6.71
CA SER A 104 2.15 -3.86 -6.70
C SER A 104 0.75 -3.93 -6.10
N ALA A 105 0.19 -5.14 -5.97
CA ALA A 105 -1.03 -5.34 -5.20
C ALA A 105 -1.13 -6.76 -4.64
N VAL A 106 -1.76 -6.87 -3.47
CA VAL A 106 -2.12 -8.13 -2.82
C VAL A 106 -3.56 -8.02 -2.34
N GLU A 107 -4.40 -8.99 -2.70
CA GLU A 107 -5.78 -9.08 -2.24
C GLU A 107 -6.02 -10.44 -1.60
N TYR A 108 -6.41 -10.44 -0.33
CA TYR A 108 -6.89 -11.63 0.39
C TYR A 108 -8.39 -11.52 0.60
N GLU A 109 -9.12 -12.57 0.26
CA GLU A 109 -10.57 -12.62 0.37
C GLU A 109 -11.01 -13.94 1.03
N ILE A 110 -11.88 -13.86 2.03
CA ILE A 110 -12.52 -15.02 2.67
C ILE A 110 -13.96 -15.19 2.18
N PRO A 111 -14.61 -16.36 2.32
CA PRO A 111 -16.00 -16.53 1.92
C PRO A 111 -16.91 -15.48 2.56
N TRP A 112 -17.84 -14.93 1.78
CA TRP A 112 -18.75 -13.90 2.27
C TRP A 112 -19.71 -14.45 3.34
N SER A 113 -19.68 -13.81 4.50
CA SER A 113 -20.75 -13.81 5.50
C SER A 113 -20.57 -12.56 6.37
N GLN A 114 -21.64 -12.12 7.04
CA GLN A 114 -21.53 -10.99 7.96
C GLN A 114 -20.53 -11.27 9.10
N GLU A 115 -20.52 -12.50 9.60
CA GLU A 115 -19.59 -12.94 10.65
C GLU A 115 -18.13 -12.91 10.17
N ASN A 116 -17.87 -13.39 8.95
CA ASN A 116 -16.53 -13.35 8.35
C ASN A 116 -16.08 -11.91 8.11
N ALA A 117 -16.98 -11.03 7.64
CA ALA A 117 -16.66 -9.62 7.44
C ALA A 117 -16.27 -8.94 8.75
N GLU A 118 -17.01 -9.17 9.83
CA GLU A 118 -16.67 -8.62 11.15
C GLU A 118 -15.37 -9.21 11.70
N ARG A 119 -15.16 -10.54 11.56
CA ARG A 119 -13.89 -11.17 11.95
C ARG A 119 -12.69 -10.61 11.20
N LEU A 120 -12.83 -10.38 9.89
CA LEU A 120 -11.76 -9.76 9.09
C LEU A 120 -11.49 -8.32 9.54
N ARG A 121 -12.56 -7.55 9.79
CA ARG A 121 -12.46 -6.17 10.28
C ARG A 121 -11.69 -6.10 11.60
N GLN A 122 -12.06 -6.94 12.57
CA GLN A 122 -11.40 -7.01 13.88
C GLN A 122 -9.94 -7.43 13.75
N ALA A 123 -9.66 -8.48 12.96
CA ALA A 123 -8.30 -8.93 12.73
C ALA A 123 -7.43 -7.86 12.04
N ALA A 124 -8.02 -7.04 11.16
CA ALA A 124 -7.32 -5.93 10.54
C ALA A 124 -7.01 -4.81 11.55
N LEU A 125 -7.97 -4.44 12.41
CA LEU A 125 -7.74 -3.46 13.48
C LEU A 125 -6.68 -3.92 14.48
N GLU A 126 -6.71 -5.19 14.88
CA GLU A 126 -5.71 -5.78 15.78
C GLU A 126 -4.32 -5.74 15.16
N LYS A 127 -4.20 -6.08 13.87
CA LYS A 127 -2.91 -6.19 13.20
C LYS A 127 -2.31 -4.86 12.76
N TYR A 128 -3.13 -3.94 12.26
CA TYR A 128 -2.68 -2.70 11.63
C TYR A 128 -2.97 -1.45 12.46
N GLY A 129 -3.68 -1.60 13.59
CA GLY A 129 -4.04 -0.51 14.47
C GLY A 129 -5.15 0.39 13.91
N SER A 130 -5.28 1.58 14.48
CA SER A 130 -6.30 2.56 14.12
C SER A 130 -6.21 2.96 12.64
N PRO A 131 -7.33 2.99 11.90
CA PRO A 131 -7.33 3.34 10.48
C PRO A 131 -7.11 4.83 10.27
N SER A 132 -6.50 5.15 9.13
CA SER A 132 -6.21 6.51 8.69
C SER A 132 -7.47 7.35 8.43
N ASN A 133 -8.63 6.73 8.20
CA ASN A 133 -9.88 7.42 7.88
C ASN A 133 -10.85 7.60 9.06
N ALA A 134 -10.36 7.44 10.29
CA ALA A 134 -11.13 7.60 11.52
C ALA A 134 -12.02 8.88 11.55
N PRO A 135 -13.16 8.87 12.29
CA PRO A 135 -13.67 7.77 13.11
C PRO A 135 -14.16 6.56 12.29
N GLU A 136 -14.33 5.40 12.93
CA GLU A 136 -14.59 4.10 12.27
C GLU A 136 -15.60 4.23 11.09
N SER A 137 -15.17 3.76 9.92
CA SER A 137 -15.93 3.74 8.68
C SER A 137 -16.22 2.29 8.27
N VAL A 138 -17.22 2.10 7.41
CA VAL A 138 -17.54 0.79 6.81
C VAL A 138 -16.34 0.21 6.06
N ASN A 139 -15.50 1.09 5.50
CA ASN A 139 -14.26 0.73 4.82
C ASN A 139 -13.11 1.25 5.66
N LEU A 140 -12.25 0.36 6.19
CA LEU A 140 -11.08 0.78 6.94
C LEU A 140 -9.93 0.99 5.97
N GLN A 141 -9.22 2.11 6.07
CA GLN A 141 -8.08 2.41 5.21
C GLN A 141 -6.87 2.87 6.02
N TRP A 142 -5.67 2.50 5.58
CA TRP A 142 -4.39 2.90 6.18
C TRP A 142 -3.44 3.42 5.11
N CYS A 143 -2.80 4.57 5.34
CA CYS A 143 -1.92 5.23 4.39
C CYS A 143 -1.15 6.42 4.99
N ALA A 144 -0.07 6.81 4.31
CA ALA A 144 0.83 7.87 4.77
C ALA A 144 0.19 9.26 4.65
N HIS A 145 -0.75 9.42 3.71
CA HIS A 145 -1.45 10.67 3.44
C HIS A 145 -2.96 10.46 3.54
N PRO A 146 -3.53 10.46 4.77
CA PRO A 146 -4.98 10.50 4.95
C PRO A 146 -5.59 11.77 4.37
N ASN A 147 -6.86 11.69 3.96
CA ASN A 147 -7.63 12.87 3.63
C ASN A 147 -7.78 13.78 4.87
N GLY A 148 -7.69 15.09 4.65
CA GLY A 148 -7.89 16.09 5.69
C GLY A 148 -9.30 16.05 6.29
N ASN A 149 -10.30 15.69 5.47
CA ASN A 149 -11.66 15.46 5.91
C ASN A 149 -11.81 14.05 6.50
N LEU A 150 -12.32 13.97 7.72
CA LEU A 150 -12.58 12.71 8.41
C LEU A 150 -13.60 11.85 7.64
N GLY A 151 -13.45 10.53 7.71
CA GLY A 151 -14.32 9.56 7.04
C GLY A 151 -14.07 9.35 5.54
N LEU A 152 -13.38 10.26 4.84
CA LEU A 152 -13.17 10.14 3.39
C LEU A 152 -12.14 9.10 2.96
N GLY A 153 -11.23 8.68 3.83
CA GLY A 153 -10.21 7.71 3.44
C GLY A 153 -8.80 8.27 3.32
N CYS A 154 -8.01 7.52 2.58
CA CYS A 154 -6.71 7.91 2.07
C CYS A 154 -6.85 8.85 0.88
N ALA A 155 -5.95 9.83 0.77
CA ALA A 155 -5.94 10.74 -0.36
C ALA A 155 -5.80 9.97 -1.68
N ASP A 156 -6.75 10.19 -2.58
CA ASP A 156 -6.80 9.67 -3.95
C ASP A 156 -6.41 10.74 -4.98
N MET A 157 -6.45 12.01 -4.59
CA MET A 157 -5.98 13.19 -5.32
C MET A 157 -5.27 14.15 -4.37
N GLY A 158 -4.30 14.93 -4.86
CA GLY A 158 -3.62 15.93 -4.03
C GLY A 158 -2.34 16.51 -4.64
N HIS A 159 -1.85 17.59 -4.04
CA HIS A 159 -0.56 18.20 -4.39
C HIS A 159 0.60 17.29 -3.92
N GLN A 160 1.74 17.34 -4.61
CA GLN A 160 3.00 16.68 -4.19
C GLN A 160 2.96 15.14 -4.08
N GLY A 161 2.28 14.43 -4.99
CA GLY A 161 2.40 12.97 -5.07
C GLY A 161 1.65 12.20 -3.99
N GLN A 162 0.74 12.83 -3.25
CA GLN A 162 -0.07 12.18 -2.21
C GLN A 162 -0.93 11.02 -2.73
N ALA A 163 -1.30 11.04 -4.03
CA ALA A 163 -1.99 9.91 -4.67
C ALA A 163 -1.07 8.71 -4.94
N GLU A 164 0.25 8.93 -4.95
CA GLU A 164 1.29 7.90 -5.15
C GLU A 164 1.74 7.31 -3.82
N GLN A 165 0.83 6.60 -3.16
CA GLN A 165 1.10 6.00 -1.86
C GLN A 165 0.63 4.55 -1.81
N ALA A 166 1.22 3.79 -0.89
CA ALA A 166 0.66 2.52 -0.49
C ALA A 166 -0.64 2.74 0.29
N VAL A 167 -1.66 1.94 -0.01
CA VAL A 167 -2.93 1.93 0.73
C VAL A 167 -3.29 0.51 1.06
N LEU A 168 -3.51 0.26 2.35
CA LEU A 168 -4.20 -0.94 2.83
C LEU A 168 -5.67 -0.60 3.04
N GLU A 169 -6.56 -1.49 2.60
CA GLU A 169 -8.00 -1.35 2.73
C GLU A 169 -8.63 -2.67 3.19
N ALA A 170 -9.51 -2.59 4.20
CA ALA A 170 -10.35 -3.69 4.64
C ALA A 170 -11.82 -3.33 4.40
N VAL A 171 -12.50 -4.10 3.56
CA VAL A 171 -13.90 -3.90 3.17
C VAL A 171 -14.61 -5.24 3.09
N GLY A 172 -15.68 -5.40 3.85
CA GLY A 172 -16.45 -6.65 3.89
C GLY A 172 -15.56 -7.84 4.21
N ASN A 173 -15.47 -8.79 3.29
CA ASN A 173 -14.68 -10.02 3.37
C ASN A 173 -13.31 -9.92 2.67
N LYS A 174 -12.86 -8.72 2.28
CA LYS A 174 -11.61 -8.52 1.53
C LYS A 174 -10.63 -7.59 2.26
N LEU A 175 -9.35 -7.95 2.23
CA LEU A 175 -8.21 -7.12 2.61
C LEU A 175 -7.33 -6.89 1.37
N SER A 176 -7.03 -5.64 1.05
CA SER A 176 -6.30 -5.25 -0.16
C SER A 176 -5.18 -4.28 0.17
N LEU A 177 -3.94 -4.63 -0.18
CA LEU A 177 -2.78 -3.74 -0.12
C LEU A 177 -2.34 -3.39 -1.53
N GLN A 178 -2.26 -2.09 -1.86
CA GLN A 178 -1.96 -1.61 -3.22
C GLN A 178 -0.92 -0.49 -3.19
N ASP A 179 0.05 -0.54 -4.10
CA ASP A 179 0.89 0.60 -4.48
C ASP A 179 0.16 1.43 -5.54
N ARG A 180 -0.54 2.49 -5.12
CA ARG A 180 -1.23 3.39 -6.06
C ARG A 180 -0.26 4.16 -6.96
N GLY A 181 1.00 4.33 -6.52
CA GLY A 181 2.05 4.97 -7.30
C GLY A 181 2.53 4.14 -8.49
N ALA A 182 2.40 2.81 -8.46
CA ALA A 182 2.92 1.94 -9.52
C ALA A 182 2.33 2.27 -10.91
N HIS A 183 1.02 2.53 -10.98
CA HIS A 183 0.39 2.94 -12.24
C HIS A 183 0.88 4.30 -12.72
N ILE A 184 1.02 5.26 -11.80
CA ILE A 184 1.45 6.62 -12.12
C ILE A 184 2.91 6.65 -12.59
N ARG A 185 3.82 5.88 -11.94
CA ARG A 185 5.20 5.70 -12.39
C ARG A 185 5.26 5.12 -13.81
N MET A 186 4.45 4.11 -14.10
CA MET A 186 4.36 3.52 -15.44
C MET A 186 3.83 4.51 -16.47
N GLN A 187 2.77 5.26 -16.14
CA GLN A 187 2.22 6.28 -17.03
C GLN A 187 3.27 7.34 -17.37
N ARG A 188 3.97 7.88 -16.35
CA ARG A 188 5.06 8.84 -16.55
C ARG A 188 6.17 8.27 -17.43
N TYR A 189 6.54 7.01 -17.25
CA TYR A 189 7.50 6.33 -18.13
C TYR A 189 7.01 6.30 -19.58
N LEU A 190 5.78 5.85 -19.83
CA LEU A 190 5.24 5.75 -21.19
C LEU A 190 5.12 7.13 -21.85
N ASP A 191 4.71 8.15 -21.11
CA ASP A 191 4.63 9.52 -21.59
C ASP A 191 6.02 10.09 -21.93
N SER A 192 7.04 9.77 -21.11
CA SER A 192 8.44 10.14 -21.42
C SER A 192 8.96 9.49 -22.71
N LYS A 193 8.44 8.32 -23.11
CA LYS A 193 8.77 7.66 -24.38
C LYS A 193 7.97 8.22 -25.56
N ARG A 194 6.80 8.81 -25.31
CA ARG A 194 5.97 9.47 -26.32
C ARG A 194 6.39 10.92 -26.59
N SER A 195 7.02 11.57 -25.61
CA SER A 195 7.58 12.91 -25.70
C SER A 195 8.67 12.96 -26.79
N THR A 196 8.25 13.30 -28.00
CA THR A 196 9.15 13.62 -29.10
C THR A 196 9.82 14.96 -28.86
N THR A 197 11.14 15.04 -29.10
CA THR A 197 11.88 16.29 -29.20
C THR A 197 11.13 17.25 -30.14
N PRO A 198 10.84 18.49 -29.71
CA PRO A 198 10.26 19.47 -30.61
C PRO A 198 11.20 19.68 -31.81
N ARG A 199 10.68 19.53 -33.02
CA ARG A 199 11.40 19.91 -34.24
C ARG A 199 11.13 21.39 -34.48
N PHE A 200 11.93 22.23 -33.85
CA PHE A 200 12.08 23.63 -34.25
C PHE A 200 13.56 23.88 -34.56
#